data_AF-A0A8J5J5Q4-F1
#
_entry.id   AF-A0A8J5J5Q4-F1
#
_cell.length_a   1.000
_cell.length_b   1.000
_cell.length_c   1.000
_cell.angle_alpha   90.00
_cell.angle_beta   90.00
_cell.angle_gamma   90.00
#
_symmetry.space_group_name_H-M   'P 1'
#
loop_
_entity.id
_entity.type
_entity.pdbx_description
1 polymer ?
#
loop_
_entity_poly.entity_id
_entity_poly.type
_entity_poly.pdbx_seq_one_letter_code
_entity_poly.pdbx_strand_id
1 'polypeptide(L)'
;MVGRLGQLYHYWLHEAPLLTKGLTAATLFGAGDRIAQRIEGDKALEEDHTVKSREEDQDGPMSASTARTLRMVMWGGLFAAPIMHTWFHVVDRVIPGTGRMVIAKKVVADMLVIAPGTSLAFFTVNKSMEGEPMSDAFKVARLKLPPTLLADYMLWPAANIIIFGIVPFHYRTPLTHCVSLLWSTFLSGMASHQAEALPLYLPGSKDSITDNDAT
;
A
#
# COMPACT_ATOMS: atom_id res chain seq x y z
N MET A 1 -31.34 -12.16 4.70
CA MET A 1 -30.95 -10.73 4.64
C MET A 1 -29.69 -10.46 3.80
N VAL A 2 -28.77 -11.42 3.64
CA VAL A 2 -27.55 -11.30 2.80
C VAL A 2 -27.83 -11.08 1.29
N GLY A 3 -29.00 -11.50 0.78
CA GLY A 3 -29.33 -11.38 -0.65
C GLY A 3 -29.61 -9.95 -1.15
N ARG A 4 -30.18 -9.06 -0.32
CA ARG A 4 -30.57 -7.70 -0.78
C ARG A 4 -29.40 -6.72 -0.78
N LEU A 5 -28.53 -6.77 0.25
CA LEU A 5 -27.31 -5.97 0.27
C LEU A 5 -26.33 -6.38 -0.83
N GLY A 6 -26.20 -7.69 -1.10
CA GLY A 6 -25.39 -8.19 -2.21
C GLY A 6 -25.90 -7.73 -3.58
N GLN A 7 -27.23 -7.69 -3.77
CA GLN A 7 -27.85 -7.20 -5.01
C GLN A 7 -27.72 -5.69 -5.20
N LEU A 8 -27.88 -4.89 -4.13
CA LEU A 8 -27.63 -3.45 -4.18
C LEU A 8 -26.15 -3.15 -4.46
N TYR A 9 -25.23 -3.85 -3.80
CA TYR A 9 -23.80 -3.71 -4.10
C TYR A 9 -23.49 -4.06 -5.56
N HIS A 10 -24.06 -5.15 -6.08
CA HIS A 10 -23.96 -5.53 -7.48
C HIS A 10 -24.52 -4.47 -8.45
N TYR A 11 -25.66 -3.86 -8.10
CA TYR A 11 -26.31 -2.81 -8.88
C TYR A 11 -25.44 -1.54 -8.95
N TRP A 12 -24.97 -1.06 -7.80
CA TRP A 12 -24.08 0.10 -7.69
C TRP A 12 -22.69 -0.14 -8.30
N LEU A 13 -22.21 -1.38 -8.33
CA LEU A 13 -20.99 -1.77 -9.04
C LEU A 13 -21.13 -1.65 -10.57
N HIS A 14 -22.36 -1.74 -11.09
CA HIS A 14 -22.64 -1.72 -12.54
C HIS A 14 -23.06 -0.34 -13.04
N GLU A 15 -23.81 0.44 -12.25
CA GLU A 15 -24.28 1.78 -12.62
C GLU A 15 -23.22 2.87 -12.42
N ALA A 16 -22.42 2.77 -11.35
CA ALA A 16 -21.38 3.75 -11.04
C ALA A 16 -20.10 3.04 -10.54
N PRO A 17 -19.46 2.21 -11.39
CA PRO A 17 -18.34 1.36 -10.99
C PRO A 17 -17.19 2.13 -10.34
N LEU A 18 -16.92 3.36 -10.76
CA LEU A 18 -15.83 4.17 -10.20
C LEU A 18 -16.18 4.78 -8.84
N LEU A 19 -17.43 5.22 -8.63
CA LEU A 19 -17.86 5.76 -7.33
C LEU A 19 -17.90 4.67 -6.26
N THR A 20 -18.47 3.51 -6.58
CA THR A 20 -18.57 2.38 -5.64
C THR A 20 -17.18 1.84 -5.28
N LYS A 21 -16.30 1.69 -6.28
CA LYS A 21 -14.91 1.26 -6.05
C LYS A 21 -14.11 2.32 -5.32
N GLY A 22 -14.29 3.60 -5.65
CA GLY A 22 -13.65 4.73 -4.99
C GLY A 22 -14.03 4.81 -3.52
N LEU A 23 -15.32 4.75 -3.18
CA LEU A 23 -15.77 4.79 -1.80
C LEU A 23 -15.29 3.56 -1.01
N THR A 24 -15.33 2.37 -1.61
CA THR A 24 -14.82 1.15 -0.98
C THR A 24 -13.32 1.23 -0.74
N ALA A 25 -12.54 1.70 -1.72
CA ALA A 25 -11.10 1.84 -1.55
C ALA A 25 -10.78 2.91 -0.49
N ALA A 26 -11.46 4.06 -0.52
CA ALA A 26 -11.32 5.12 0.48
C ALA A 26 -11.54 4.61 1.91
N THR A 27 -12.60 3.82 2.15
CA THR A 27 -12.87 3.26 3.48
C THR A 27 -11.83 2.23 3.91
N LEU A 28 -11.39 1.34 3.00
CA LEU A 28 -10.38 0.33 3.32
C LEU A 28 -9.03 0.96 3.63
N PHE A 29 -8.55 1.90 2.80
CA PHE A 29 -7.29 2.59 3.05
C PHE A 29 -7.34 3.42 4.35
N GLY A 30 -8.46 4.08 4.63
CA GLY A 30 -8.66 4.78 5.90
C GLY A 30 -8.66 3.84 7.11
N ALA A 31 -9.33 2.69 6.99
CA ALA A 31 -9.36 1.69 8.06
C ALA A 31 -7.98 1.06 8.31
N GLY A 32 -7.26 0.68 7.26
CA GLY A 32 -5.90 0.14 7.37
C GLY A 32 -4.92 1.15 7.99
N ASP A 33 -5.05 2.43 7.66
CA ASP A 33 -4.27 3.49 8.31
C ASP A 33 -4.54 3.58 9.82
N ARG A 34 -5.82 3.50 10.24
CA ARG A 34 -6.16 3.48 11.67
C ARG A 34 -5.63 2.25 12.39
N ILE A 35 -5.58 1.10 11.71
CA ILE A 35 -4.95 -0.11 12.26
C ILE A 35 -3.44 0.11 12.40
N ALA A 36 -2.78 0.69 11.40
CA ALA A 36 -1.35 0.97 11.45
C ALA A 36 -1.00 1.92 12.61
N GLN A 37 -1.75 3.01 12.75
CA GLN A 37 -1.56 3.96 13.85
C GLN A 37 -1.76 3.33 15.23
N ARG A 38 -2.70 2.38 15.37
CA ARG A 38 -2.87 1.62 16.63
C ARG A 38 -1.66 0.73 16.91
N ILE A 39 -1.17 -0.01 15.91
CA ILE A 39 0.02 -0.87 16.07
C ILE A 39 1.26 -0.04 16.42
N GLU A 40 1.45 1.12 15.78
CA GLU A 40 2.54 2.06 16.10
C GLU A 40 2.40 2.60 17.53
N GLY A 41 1.19 2.96 17.95
CA GLY A 41 0.91 3.41 19.32
C GLY A 41 1.17 2.32 20.36
N ASP A 42 0.73 1.08 20.11
CA ASP A 42 0.95 -0.06 21.00
C ASP A 42 2.45 -0.38 21.15
N LYS A 43 3.22 -0.31 20.07
CA LYS A 43 4.69 -0.48 20.11
C LYS A 43 5.40 0.65 20.83
N ALA A 44 4.97 1.88 20.64
CA ALA A 44 5.52 3.04 21.34
C ALA A 44 5.28 2.93 22.86
N LEU A 45 4.14 2.36 23.29
CA LEU A 45 3.84 2.09 24.69
C LEU A 45 4.68 0.94 25.27
N GLU A 46 5.08 -0.04 24.45
CA GLU A 46 6.03 -1.10 24.86
C GLU A 46 7.47 -0.59 24.95
N GLU A 47 7.87 0.38 24.11
CA GLU A 47 9.20 1.00 24.11
C GLU A 47 9.36 2.13 25.17
N ASP A 48 8.26 2.75 25.63
CA ASP A 48 8.25 3.83 26.65
C ASP A 48 8.52 3.36 28.10
N HIS A 49 9.27 2.27 28.29
CA HIS A 49 10.00 2.03 29.54
C HIS A 49 11.38 2.71 29.56
N THR A 50 11.85 3.25 28.44
CA THR A 50 13.04 4.13 28.42
C THR A 50 12.88 5.28 27.44
N VAL A 51 12.69 6.47 28.00
CA VAL A 51 12.86 7.80 27.38
C VAL A 51 11.64 8.35 26.62
N LYS A 52 10.70 8.82 27.43
CA LYS A 52 9.83 9.96 27.15
C LYS A 52 10.66 11.18 26.73
N SER A 53 10.51 11.68 25.50
CA SER A 53 10.47 13.11 25.11
C SER A 53 10.52 13.27 23.59
N ARG A 54 9.42 13.66 22.96
CA ARG A 54 9.43 14.79 22.01
C ARG A 54 8.03 15.36 21.85
N GLU A 55 7.87 16.54 22.43
CA GLU A 55 6.80 17.48 22.12
C GLU A 55 6.84 17.81 20.63
N GLU A 56 5.68 17.78 19.97
CA GLU A 56 5.42 18.67 18.84
C GLU A 56 4.02 19.27 19.03
N ASP A 57 4.02 20.50 19.51
CA ASP A 57 2.92 21.46 19.39
C ASP A 57 2.42 21.49 17.94
N GLN A 58 1.13 21.23 17.78
CA GLN A 58 0.51 21.05 16.47
C GLN A 58 -0.52 22.16 16.26
N ASP A 59 -0.03 23.33 15.88
CA ASP A 59 -0.83 24.54 15.66
C ASP A 59 -1.42 24.54 14.23
N GLY A 60 -2.25 23.53 13.94
CA GLY A 60 -3.02 23.38 12.72
C GLY A 60 -4.43 22.86 13.00
N PRO A 61 -5.42 23.11 12.13
CA PRO A 61 -6.83 22.78 12.41
C PRO A 61 -7.12 21.27 12.49
N MET A 62 -6.14 20.40 12.20
CA MET A 62 -6.30 18.94 12.17
C MET A 62 -5.08 18.24 12.79
N SER A 63 -5.33 17.21 13.61
CA SER A 63 -4.26 16.36 14.14
C SER A 63 -3.50 15.63 13.01
N ALA A 64 -2.18 15.45 13.13
CA ALA A 64 -1.34 14.73 12.18
C ALA A 64 -1.83 13.30 11.91
N SER A 65 -2.37 12.64 12.94
CA SER A 65 -3.05 11.34 12.82
C SER A 65 -4.23 11.38 11.83
N THR A 66 -5.02 12.45 11.91
CA THR A 66 -6.20 12.66 11.07
C THR A 66 -5.80 13.09 9.66
N ALA A 67 -4.80 13.96 9.52
CA ALA A 67 -4.24 14.34 8.23
C ALA A 67 -3.63 13.14 7.49
N ARG A 68 -2.96 12.22 8.20
CA ARG A 68 -2.46 10.95 7.65
C ARG A 68 -3.59 10.05 7.16
N THR A 69 -4.61 9.81 7.98
CA THR A 69 -5.78 9.01 7.56
C THR A 69 -6.48 9.62 6.36
N LEU A 70 -6.62 10.94 6.32
CA LEU A 70 -7.26 11.64 5.20
C LEU A 70 -6.48 11.44 3.89
N ARG A 71 -5.15 11.48 3.93
CA ARG A 71 -4.31 11.20 2.75
C ARG A 71 -4.48 9.77 2.24
N MET A 72 -4.61 8.79 3.14
CA MET A 72 -4.88 7.39 2.77
C MET A 72 -6.26 7.22 2.15
N VAL A 73 -7.28 7.86 2.71
CA VAL A 73 -8.65 7.90 2.16
C VAL A 73 -8.64 8.52 0.75
N MET A 74 -7.95 9.65 0.57
CA MET A 74 -7.82 10.32 -0.72
C MET A 74 -7.07 9.44 -1.74
N TRP A 75 -5.96 8.82 -1.34
CA TRP A 75 -5.22 7.88 -2.20
C TRP A 75 -6.10 6.72 -2.65
N GLY A 76 -6.79 6.07 -1.71
CA GLY A 76 -7.69 4.95 -1.99
C GLY A 76 -8.78 5.32 -2.99
N GLY A 77 -9.50 6.41 -2.71
CA GLY A 77 -10.67 6.80 -3.49
C GLY A 77 -10.34 7.44 -4.84
N LEU A 78 -9.39 8.38 -4.88
CA LEU A 78 -9.14 9.22 -6.05
C LEU A 78 -8.08 8.64 -7.00
N PHE A 79 -7.16 7.81 -6.49
CA PHE A 79 -6.04 7.29 -7.27
C PHE A 79 -6.10 5.78 -7.42
N ALA A 80 -6.09 5.04 -6.31
CA ALA A 80 -5.99 3.58 -6.35
C ALA A 80 -7.17 2.93 -7.08
N ALA A 81 -8.41 3.37 -6.80
CA ALA A 81 -9.59 2.80 -7.44
C ALA A 81 -9.63 3.03 -8.97
N PRO A 82 -9.43 4.26 -9.51
CA PRO A 82 -9.35 4.47 -10.96
C PRO A 82 -8.17 3.76 -11.63
N ILE A 83 -6.99 3.75 -10.98
CA ILE A 83 -5.81 3.07 -11.52
C ILE A 83 -6.07 1.57 -11.65
N MET A 84 -6.54 0.92 -10.58
CA MET A 84 -6.82 -0.52 -10.60
C MET A 84 -7.97 -0.88 -11.55
N HIS A 85 -9.01 -0.04 -11.62
CA HIS A 85 -10.09 -0.23 -12.59
C HIS A 85 -9.56 -0.25 -14.02
N THR A 86 -8.72 0.72 -14.37
CA THR A 86 -8.15 0.85 -15.71
C THR A 86 -7.21 -0.32 -16.01
N TRP A 87 -6.38 -0.70 -15.03
CA TRP A 87 -5.44 -1.79 -15.18
C TRP A 87 -6.10 -3.12 -15.49
N PHE A 88 -7.14 -3.52 -14.74
CA PHE A 88 -7.82 -4.78 -15.00
C PHE A 88 -8.41 -4.85 -16.41
N HIS A 89 -8.97 -3.74 -16.93
CA HIS A 89 -9.44 -3.69 -18.31
C HIS A 89 -8.30 -3.82 -19.33
N VAL A 90 -7.17 -3.16 -19.09
CA VAL A 90 -5.99 -3.24 -19.98
C VAL A 90 -5.42 -4.66 -19.98
N VAL A 91 -5.23 -5.27 -18.81
CA VAL A 91 -4.60 -6.60 -18.70
C VAL A 91 -5.48 -7.69 -19.31
N ASP A 92 -6.81 -7.60 -19.15
CA ASP A 92 -7.74 -8.55 -19.76
C ASP A 92 -7.85 -8.36 -21.28
N ARG A 93 -7.68 -7.13 -21.79
CA ARG A 93 -7.66 -6.85 -23.24
C ARG A 93 -6.36 -7.30 -23.90
N VAL A 94 -5.22 -7.09 -23.25
CA VAL A 94 -3.89 -7.44 -23.78
C VAL A 94 -3.59 -8.93 -23.62
N ILE A 95 -4.06 -9.54 -22.52
CA ILE A 95 -3.79 -10.95 -22.19
C ILE A 95 -5.13 -11.69 -22.00
N PRO A 96 -5.88 -11.95 -23.10
CA PRO A 96 -7.19 -12.57 -23.01
C PRO A 96 -7.10 -14.05 -22.59
N GLY A 97 -8.11 -14.51 -21.86
CA GLY A 97 -8.28 -15.92 -21.47
C GLY A 97 -8.05 -16.20 -19.97
N THR A 98 -8.13 -17.49 -19.64
CA THR A 98 -8.16 -17.99 -18.25
C THR A 98 -7.24 -19.19 -18.01
N GLY A 99 -6.42 -19.58 -19.00
CA GLY A 99 -5.48 -20.71 -18.85
C GLY A 99 -4.37 -20.42 -17.84
N ARG A 100 -3.74 -21.47 -17.30
CA ARG A 100 -2.65 -21.36 -16.28
C ARG A 100 -1.50 -20.44 -16.74
N MET A 101 -1.12 -20.51 -18.02
CA MET A 101 -0.09 -19.65 -18.59
C MET A 101 -0.56 -18.19 -18.76
N VAL A 102 -1.84 -17.97 -19.03
CA VAL A 102 -2.45 -16.64 -19.10
C VAL A 102 -2.44 -15.99 -17.72
N ILE A 103 -2.82 -16.74 -16.69
CA ILE A 103 -2.79 -16.29 -15.30
C ILE A 103 -1.36 -15.92 -14.91
N ALA A 104 -0.37 -16.78 -15.19
CA ALA A 104 1.03 -16.48 -14.90
C ALA A 104 1.50 -15.18 -15.58
N LYS A 105 1.14 -14.96 -16.85
CA LYS A 105 1.46 -13.71 -17.57
C LYS A 105 0.82 -12.48 -16.93
N LYS A 106 -0.43 -12.59 -16.47
CA LYS A 106 -1.12 -11.50 -15.75
C LYS A 106 -0.43 -11.16 -14.44
N VAL A 107 -0.08 -12.18 -13.64
CA VAL A 107 0.67 -11.98 -12.39
C VAL A 107 2.02 -11.31 -12.65
N VAL A 108 2.76 -11.74 -13.66
CA VAL A 108 4.04 -11.11 -14.02
C VAL A 108 3.84 -9.66 -14.47
N ALA A 109 2.78 -9.37 -15.24
CA ALA A 109 2.45 -8.00 -15.64
C ALA A 109 2.09 -7.12 -14.43
N ASP A 110 1.32 -7.64 -13.46
CA ASP A 110 1.01 -6.96 -12.20
C ASP A 110 2.29 -6.60 -11.44
N MET A 111 3.19 -7.57 -11.27
CA MET A 111 4.44 -7.37 -10.54
C MET A 111 5.38 -6.38 -11.23
N LEU A 112 5.47 -6.39 -12.56
CA LEU A 112 6.44 -5.57 -13.28
C LEU A 112 5.94 -4.16 -13.62
N VAL A 113 4.63 -3.95 -13.69
CA VAL A 113 4.04 -2.68 -14.14
C VAL A 113 3.28 -1.99 -13.02
N ILE A 114 2.33 -2.69 -12.40
CA ILE A 114 1.44 -2.08 -11.42
C ILE A 114 2.10 -1.92 -10.06
N ALA A 115 2.75 -2.95 -9.54
CA ALA A 115 3.42 -2.87 -8.26
C ALA A 115 4.42 -1.69 -8.19
N PRO A 116 5.37 -1.51 -9.15
CA PRO A 116 6.28 -0.39 -9.12
C PRO A 116 5.60 0.95 -9.41
N GLY A 117 4.70 1.01 -10.39
CA GLY A 117 4.03 2.25 -10.77
C GLY A 117 3.15 2.81 -9.65
N THR A 118 2.34 1.95 -9.02
CA THR A 118 1.43 2.36 -7.95
C THR A 118 2.15 2.67 -6.65
N SER A 119 3.22 1.94 -6.31
CA SER A 119 4.04 2.24 -5.13
C SER A 119 4.77 3.58 -5.27
N LEU A 120 5.36 3.84 -6.45
CA LEU A 120 6.04 5.10 -6.73
C LEU A 120 5.06 6.29 -6.69
N ALA A 121 3.90 6.13 -7.32
CA ALA A 121 2.84 7.14 -7.31
C ALA A 121 2.31 7.37 -5.88
N PHE A 122 2.11 6.32 -5.09
CA PHE A 122 1.65 6.40 -3.71
C PHE A 122 2.57 7.27 -2.87
N PHE A 123 3.86 6.93 -2.81
CA PHE A 123 4.80 7.68 -1.99
C PHE A 123 5.01 9.11 -2.49
N THR A 124 5.02 9.32 -3.82
CA THR A 124 5.18 10.67 -4.39
C THR A 124 3.97 11.55 -4.06
N VAL A 125 2.74 11.06 -4.26
CA VAL A 125 1.52 11.80 -3.92
C VAL A 125 1.44 12.04 -2.43
N ASN A 126 1.69 11.02 -1.61
CA ASN A 126 1.59 11.13 -0.16
C ASN A 126 2.56 12.18 0.40
N LYS A 127 3.82 12.19 -0.08
CA LYS A 127 4.83 13.20 0.30
C LYS A 127 4.50 14.58 -0.25
N SER A 128 4.00 14.68 -1.48
CA SER A 128 3.55 15.98 -2.03
C SER A 128 2.41 16.58 -1.20
N MET A 129 1.51 15.75 -0.66
CA MET A 129 0.43 16.18 0.25
C MET A 129 0.92 16.59 1.64
N GLU A 130 2.18 16.29 2.00
CA GLU A 130 2.85 16.82 3.21
C GLU A 130 3.44 18.21 2.98
N GLY A 131 3.40 18.73 1.74
CA GLY A 131 3.96 20.02 1.36
C GLY A 131 5.35 19.93 0.73
N GLU A 132 5.90 18.73 0.54
CA GLU A 132 7.20 18.54 -0.11
C GLU A 132 7.12 18.83 -1.62
N PRO A 133 8.15 19.45 -2.22
CA PRO A 133 8.26 19.59 -3.66
C PRO A 133 8.21 18.23 -4.35
N MET A 134 7.50 18.14 -5.48
CA MET A 134 7.30 16.88 -6.21
C MET A 134 8.63 16.19 -6.59
N SER A 135 9.68 16.96 -6.88
CA SER A 135 11.03 16.44 -7.16
C SER A 135 11.64 15.70 -5.97
N ASP A 136 11.41 16.19 -4.75
CA ASP A 136 11.97 15.60 -3.53
C ASP A 136 11.08 14.47 -3.02
N ALA A 137 9.75 14.62 -3.13
CA ALA A 137 8.79 13.54 -2.94
C ALA A 137 9.13 12.31 -3.82
N PHE A 138 9.49 12.53 -5.08
CA PHE A 138 9.89 11.46 -6.01
C PHE A 138 11.20 10.78 -5.61
N LYS A 139 12.20 11.54 -5.12
CA LYS A 139 13.46 10.95 -4.61
C LYS A 139 13.19 10.05 -3.42
N VAL A 140 12.38 10.51 -2.45
CA VAL A 140 11.97 9.71 -1.29
C VAL A 140 11.20 8.46 -1.74
N ALA A 141 10.29 8.61 -2.70
CA ALA A 141 9.54 7.48 -3.25
C ALA A 141 10.46 6.42 -3.87
N ARG A 142 11.50 6.83 -4.60
CA ARG A 142 12.51 5.90 -5.15
C ARG A 142 13.28 5.14 -4.07
N LEU A 143 13.57 5.78 -2.94
CA LEU A 143 14.28 5.12 -1.83
C LEU A 143 13.39 4.10 -1.12
N LYS A 144 12.09 4.39 -0.98
CA LYS A 144 11.12 3.47 -0.38
C LYS A 144 10.70 2.34 -1.33
N LEU A 145 10.94 2.49 -2.63
CA LEU A 145 10.47 1.54 -3.65
C LEU A 145 11.02 0.12 -3.48
N PRO A 146 12.34 -0.13 -3.31
CA PRO A 146 12.87 -1.49 -3.17
C PRO A 146 12.28 -2.29 -1.98
N PRO A 147 12.25 -1.77 -0.73
CA PRO A 147 11.65 -2.51 0.38
C PRO A 147 10.14 -2.72 0.20
N THR A 148 9.43 -1.75 -0.39
CA THR A 148 8.01 -1.90 -0.70
C THR A 148 7.77 -2.97 -1.76
N LEU A 149 8.55 -3.00 -2.84
CA LEU A 149 8.44 -4.03 -3.88
C LEU A 149 8.76 -5.42 -3.36
N LEU A 150 9.74 -5.55 -2.47
CA LEU A 150 10.05 -6.85 -1.87
C LEU A 150 8.85 -7.37 -1.06
N ALA A 151 8.25 -6.53 -0.22
CA ALA A 151 7.05 -6.89 0.53
C ALA A 151 5.86 -7.20 -0.39
N ASP A 152 5.69 -6.40 -1.46
CA ASP A 152 4.66 -6.62 -2.48
C ASP A 152 4.82 -8.00 -3.13
N TYR A 153 6.04 -8.34 -3.53
CA TYR A 153 6.37 -9.62 -4.18
C TYR A 153 6.29 -10.82 -3.23
N MET A 154 6.32 -10.62 -1.92
CA MET A 154 6.07 -11.68 -0.95
C MET A 154 4.57 -11.95 -0.74
N LEU A 155 3.73 -10.91 -0.89
CA LEU A 155 2.30 -10.97 -0.61
C LEU A 155 1.46 -11.28 -1.87
N TRP A 156 1.63 -10.46 -2.90
CA TRP A 156 0.71 -10.41 -4.04
C TRP A 156 0.79 -11.59 -5.01
N PRO A 157 1.94 -12.26 -5.25
CA PRO A 157 1.96 -13.41 -6.14
C PRO A 157 1.08 -14.56 -5.63
N ALA A 158 1.16 -14.86 -4.33
CA ALA A 158 0.32 -15.88 -3.70
C ALA A 158 -1.15 -15.46 -3.72
N ALA A 159 -1.44 -14.20 -3.38
CA ALA A 159 -2.80 -13.67 -3.43
C ALA A 159 -3.39 -13.73 -4.85
N ASN A 160 -2.64 -13.29 -5.86
CA ASN A 160 -3.08 -13.24 -7.25
C ASN A 160 -3.27 -14.63 -7.85
N ILE A 161 -2.45 -15.62 -7.49
CA ILE A 161 -2.68 -17.02 -7.88
C ILE A 161 -4.03 -17.52 -7.35
N ILE A 162 -4.38 -17.21 -6.10
CA ILE A 162 -5.67 -17.59 -5.52
C ILE A 162 -6.81 -16.83 -6.20
N ILE A 163 -6.68 -15.50 -6.33
CA ILE A 163 -7.69 -14.61 -6.92
C ILE A 163 -8.01 -14.98 -8.37
N PHE A 164 -6.98 -15.15 -9.22
CA PHE A 164 -7.19 -15.46 -10.63
C PHE A 164 -7.41 -16.95 -10.91
N GLY A 165 -6.86 -17.83 -10.07
CA GLY A 165 -6.93 -19.28 -10.27
C GLY A 165 -8.20 -19.93 -9.75
N ILE A 166 -8.61 -19.62 -8.53
CA ILE A 166 -9.67 -20.36 -7.82
C ILE A 166 -10.95 -19.53 -7.70
N VAL A 167 -10.83 -18.22 -7.56
CA VAL A 167 -11.96 -17.36 -7.22
C VAL A 167 -12.78 -16.98 -8.47
N PRO A 168 -14.10 -17.22 -8.48
CA PRO A 168 -14.98 -16.77 -9.56
C PRO A 168 -14.95 -15.25 -9.71
N PHE A 169 -15.11 -14.75 -10.94
CA PHE A 169 -14.93 -13.33 -11.30
C PHE A 169 -15.58 -12.34 -10.32
N HIS A 170 -16.82 -12.61 -9.90
CA HIS A 170 -17.58 -11.74 -9.01
C HIS A 170 -17.02 -11.62 -7.58
N TYR A 171 -16.27 -12.62 -7.11
CA TYR A 171 -15.70 -12.66 -5.76
C TYR A 171 -14.25 -12.18 -5.69
N ARG A 172 -13.61 -11.94 -6.85
CA ARG A 172 -12.22 -11.46 -6.91
C ARG A 172 -12.04 -10.10 -6.26
N THR A 173 -12.98 -9.19 -6.50
CA THR A 173 -12.97 -7.83 -5.93
C THR A 173 -13.06 -7.83 -4.40
N PRO A 174 -14.02 -8.52 -3.75
CA PRO A 174 -14.06 -8.66 -2.30
C PRO A 174 -12.77 -9.24 -1.69
N LEU A 175 -12.21 -10.31 -2.28
CA LEU A 175 -10.99 -10.92 -1.74
C LEU A 175 -9.78 -9.97 -1.88
N THR A 176 -9.68 -9.28 -3.02
CA THR A 176 -8.67 -8.24 -3.25
C THR A 176 -8.79 -7.12 -2.21
N HIS A 177 -10.00 -6.73 -1.85
CA HIS A 177 -10.25 -5.73 -0.81
C HIS A 177 -9.80 -6.17 0.58
N CYS A 178 -9.96 -7.45 0.94
CA CYS A 178 -9.42 -7.99 2.20
C CYS A 178 -7.88 -7.94 2.23
N VAL A 179 -7.22 -8.35 1.15
CA VAL A 179 -5.75 -8.27 1.04
C VAL A 179 -5.28 -6.81 1.03
N SER A 180 -6.06 -5.92 0.41
CA SER A 180 -5.78 -4.48 0.37
C SER A 180 -5.82 -3.83 1.74
N LEU A 181 -6.62 -4.33 2.69
CA LEU A 181 -6.56 -3.86 4.08
C LEU A 181 -5.19 -4.11 4.70
N LEU A 182 -4.70 -5.35 4.62
CA LEU A 182 -3.37 -5.71 5.12
C LEU A 182 -2.27 -4.88 4.44
N TRP A 183 -2.38 -4.72 3.12
CA TRP A 183 -1.45 -3.91 2.34
C TRP A 183 -1.49 -2.42 2.71
N SER A 184 -2.68 -1.86 2.95
CA SER A 184 -2.84 -0.45 3.33
C SER A 184 -2.27 -0.16 4.72
N THR A 185 -2.37 -1.11 5.66
CA THR A 185 -1.70 -1.01 6.96
C THR A 185 -0.18 -0.96 6.78
N PHE A 186 0.39 -1.84 5.94
CA PHE A 186 1.82 -1.85 5.64
C PHE A 186 2.28 -0.55 4.95
N LEU A 187 1.58 -0.11 3.91
CA LEU A 187 1.88 1.14 3.20
C LEU A 187 1.80 2.35 4.12
N SER A 188 0.85 2.35 5.04
CA SER A 188 0.72 3.41 6.04
C SER A 188 1.94 3.47 6.96
N GLY A 189 2.38 2.34 7.52
CA GLY A 189 3.61 2.27 8.31
C GLY A 189 4.86 2.64 7.51
N MET A 190 4.98 2.14 6.28
CA MET A 190 6.10 2.51 5.40
C MET A 190 6.11 4.00 5.03
N ALA A 191 4.95 4.65 4.96
CA ALA A 191 4.86 6.09 4.71
C ALA A 191 5.29 6.92 5.91
N SER A 192 4.92 6.50 7.14
CA SER A 192 5.23 7.19 8.40
C SER A 192 6.68 7.09 8.82
N HIS A 193 7.31 5.93 8.65
CA HIS A 193 8.75 5.80 8.91
C HIS A 193 9.54 6.67 7.91
N GLN A 194 10.49 7.47 8.41
CA GLN A 194 11.51 8.09 7.57
C GLN A 194 12.27 6.98 6.82
N ALA A 195 12.90 7.27 5.68
CA ALA A 195 13.56 6.27 4.84
C ALA A 195 14.80 5.66 5.54
N GLU A 196 14.60 4.99 6.65
CA GLU A 196 15.56 4.16 7.34
C GLU A 196 15.32 2.75 6.84
N ALA A 197 16.38 2.18 6.28
CA ALA A 197 16.34 0.89 5.62
C ALA A 197 15.74 -0.16 6.58
N LEU A 198 14.72 -0.90 6.13
CA LEU A 198 14.36 -2.16 6.77
C LEU A 198 15.66 -2.97 6.97
N PRO A 199 15.93 -3.54 8.15
CA PRO A 199 17.14 -4.32 8.42
C PRO A 199 17.15 -5.69 7.71
N LEU A 200 16.52 -5.80 6.54
CA LEU A 200 16.30 -7.05 5.81
C LEU A 200 17.07 -7.14 4.49
N TYR A 201 18.31 -6.61 4.42
CA TYR A 201 19.41 -7.15 3.61
C TYR A 201 20.71 -6.37 3.82
N LEU A 202 21.59 -6.89 4.67
CA LEU A 202 23.02 -6.62 4.63
C LEU A 202 23.76 -7.91 5.04
N PRO A 203 23.97 -8.86 4.11
CA PRO A 203 24.88 -9.96 4.38
C PRO A 203 26.30 -9.40 4.33
N GLY A 204 26.95 -9.37 5.49
CA GLY A 204 28.41 -9.40 5.57
C GLY A 204 29.12 -8.11 5.16
N SER A 205 29.28 -7.20 6.11
CA SER A 205 30.48 -6.37 6.22
C SER A 205 30.89 -6.33 7.70
N LYS A 206 31.20 -7.51 8.24
CA LYS A 206 32.19 -7.62 9.31
C LYS A 206 33.49 -8.06 8.66
N ASP A 207 34.58 -7.55 9.22
CA ASP A 207 35.98 -7.73 8.85
C ASP A 207 36.41 -6.67 7.81
N SER A 208 37.39 -5.79 8.02
CA SER A 208 38.45 -5.72 9.02
C SER A 208 39.20 -4.39 8.79
N ILE A 209 39.37 -3.54 9.79
CA ILE A 209 40.61 -2.78 9.99
C ILE A 209 40.80 -2.68 11.50
N THR A 210 41.64 -3.57 12.00
CA THR A 210 42.27 -3.55 13.31
C THR A 210 43.12 -2.30 13.49
N ASP A 211 43.17 -1.82 14.74
CA ASP A 211 44.31 -1.14 15.38
C ASP A 211 45.62 -1.19 14.58
N ASN A 212 46.15 -0.02 14.20
CA ASN A 212 47.55 0.36 14.45
C ASN A 212 47.78 1.81 14.01
N ASP A 213 48.00 2.71 14.96
CA ASP A 213 49.27 3.42 15.05
C ASP A 213 49.22 4.39 16.23
N ALA A 214 49.79 3.92 17.33
CA ALA A 214 50.47 4.79 18.27
C ALA A 214 51.70 5.37 17.57
N THR A 215 51.80 6.70 17.54
CA THR A 215 53.08 7.41 17.69
C THR A 215 52.83 8.82 18.20
#